data_AF-A0A7W0PUH7-F1
#
_entry.id   AF-A0A7W0PUH7-F1
#
_cell.length_a   1.000
_cell.length_b   1.000
_cell.length_c   1.000
_cell.angle_alpha   90.00
_cell.angle_beta   90.00
_cell.angle_gamma   90.00
#
_symmetry.space_group_name_H-M   'P 1'
#
loop_
_entity.id
_entity.type
_entity.pdbx_description
1 polymer ?
#
loop_
_entity_poly.entity_id
_entity_poly.type
_entity_poly.pdbx_seq_one_letter_code
_entity_poly.pdbx_strand_id
1 'polypeptide(L)'
;MADRVEKPNEQHYEVAAEFFQLVLGPRLKYSCCYWPEGVETLAAAEEAMLALTCERAEIEDGMDVLDLGCGWGSLTFWLAERYPACRILAVSNSRTQRAFIEGEARRKGLHGIEVVTADANVFDVDRRFDRVVSVEMLEHARNYEALLDKIATWLEPGGKLFVHVFSHR
;
A
#
# COMPACT_ATOMS: atom_id res chain seq x y z
N MET A 1 29.37 15.38 -12.35
CA MET A 1 28.87 16.55 -11.59
C MET A 1 27.47 16.21 -11.15
N ALA A 2 27.23 16.25 -9.85
CA ALA A 2 25.99 15.79 -9.22
C ALA A 2 24.85 16.78 -9.48
N ASP A 3 23.83 16.37 -10.24
CA ASP A 3 22.52 17.00 -10.21
C ASP A 3 21.73 16.42 -9.04
N ARG A 4 21.96 17.04 -7.88
CA ARG A 4 21.19 16.84 -6.67
C ARG A 4 19.87 17.60 -6.85
N VAL A 5 18.91 16.97 -7.52
CA VAL A 5 17.52 17.47 -7.52
C VAL A 5 17.06 17.47 -6.07
N GLU A 6 16.79 18.66 -5.54
CA GLU A 6 16.25 18.85 -4.20
C GLU A 6 15.03 17.97 -3.97
N LYS A 7 14.98 17.34 -2.80
CA LYS A 7 13.90 16.46 -2.37
C LYS A 7 12.57 17.24 -2.42
N PRO A 8 11.47 16.69 -2.97
CA PRO A 8 10.14 17.27 -2.77
C PRO A 8 9.61 17.17 -1.32
N ASN A 9 10.45 16.86 -0.33
CA ASN A 9 10.01 16.32 0.96
C ASN A 9 10.41 17.15 2.19
N GLU A 10 10.83 18.41 2.02
CA GLU A 10 11.25 19.29 3.14
C GLU A 10 10.41 20.58 3.29
N GLN A 11 9.24 20.69 2.64
CA GLN A 11 8.27 21.76 2.94
C GLN A 11 6.94 21.17 3.42
N HIS A 12 6.62 21.49 4.67
CA HIS A 12 5.43 21.11 5.43
C HIS A 12 4.11 21.53 4.76
N TYR A 13 3.62 20.69 3.85
CA TYR A 13 2.19 20.54 3.56
C TYR A 13 1.89 19.06 3.34
N GLU A 14 2.18 18.20 4.32
CA GLU A 14 1.43 16.95 4.36
C GLU A 14 -0.03 17.35 4.56
N VAL A 15 -0.82 17.23 3.50
CA VAL A 15 -2.24 17.52 3.53
C VAL A 15 -2.87 16.61 4.58
N ALA A 16 -3.56 17.21 5.54
CA ALA A 16 -4.04 16.50 6.72
C ALA A 16 -5.01 15.37 6.33
N ALA A 17 -5.05 14.30 7.12
CA ALA A 17 -5.88 13.12 6.84
C ALA A 17 -7.36 13.51 6.65
N GLU A 18 -7.81 14.53 7.36
CA GLU A 18 -9.17 15.09 7.31
C GLU A 18 -9.54 15.55 5.90
N PHE A 19 -8.60 16.11 5.13
CA PHE A 19 -8.88 16.48 3.74
C PHE A 19 -9.16 15.24 2.89
N PHE A 20 -8.34 14.19 3.02
CA PHE A 20 -8.52 12.95 2.28
C PHE A 20 -9.83 12.24 2.66
N GLN A 21 -10.26 12.35 3.91
CA GLN A 21 -11.58 11.88 4.35
C GLN A 21 -12.76 12.60 3.69
N LEU A 22 -12.57 13.85 3.24
CA LEU A 22 -13.61 14.61 2.55
C LEU A 22 -13.67 14.31 1.05
N VAL A 23 -12.53 14.00 0.42
CA VAL A 23 -12.44 13.90 -1.05
C VAL A 23 -12.33 12.48 -1.57
N LEU A 24 -11.93 11.51 -0.74
CA LEU A 24 -11.86 10.09 -1.11
C LEU A 24 -13.09 9.33 -0.62
N GLY A 25 -13.22 8.08 -1.09
CA GLY A 25 -14.25 7.20 -0.58
C GLY A 25 -13.92 6.66 0.82
N PRO A 26 -14.81 5.84 1.40
CA PRO A 26 -14.67 5.33 2.77
C PRO A 26 -13.39 4.53 3.03
N ARG A 27 -12.75 3.98 2.00
CA ARG A 27 -11.47 3.26 2.12
C ARG A 27 -10.26 4.18 2.05
N LEU A 28 -10.45 5.47 1.77
CA LEU A 28 -9.37 6.43 1.53
C LEU A 28 -8.40 5.93 0.45
N LYS A 29 -8.94 5.27 -0.59
CA LYS A 29 -8.12 4.69 -1.65
C LYS A 29 -7.62 5.79 -2.57
N TYR A 30 -6.41 6.25 -2.33
CA TYR A 30 -5.74 7.25 -3.16
C TYR A 30 -5.03 6.60 -4.36
N SER A 31 -5.80 5.86 -5.16
CA SER A 31 -5.37 5.16 -6.37
C SER A 31 -6.58 4.76 -7.21
N CYS A 32 -6.38 4.33 -8.46
CA CYS A 32 -7.47 4.02 -9.41
C CYS A 32 -8.51 3.05 -8.83
N CYS A 33 -9.79 3.36 -8.95
CA CYS A 33 -10.89 2.45 -8.58
C CYS A 33 -11.31 1.58 -9.78
N TYR A 34 -12.06 0.51 -9.50
CA TYR A 34 -12.58 -0.38 -10.52
C TYR A 34 -14.09 -0.23 -10.62
N TRP A 35 -14.57 0.03 -11.84
CA TRP A 35 -15.97 0.31 -12.13
C TRP A 35 -16.55 -0.78 -13.06
N PRO A 36 -16.78 -2.01 -12.56
CA PRO A 36 -17.45 -3.04 -13.34
C PRO A 36 -18.93 -2.69 -13.54
N GLU A 37 -19.61 -3.45 -14.40
CA GLU A 37 -21.04 -3.30 -14.62
C GLU A 37 -21.83 -3.38 -13.29
N GLY A 38 -22.74 -2.42 -13.08
CA GLY A 38 -23.53 -2.31 -11.85
C GLY A 38 -22.86 -1.58 -10.68
N VAL A 39 -21.60 -1.17 -10.80
CA VAL A 39 -20.92 -0.32 -9.78
C VAL A 39 -21.08 1.16 -10.15
N GLU A 40 -21.85 1.88 -9.33
CA GLU A 40 -22.22 3.28 -9.59
C GLU A 40 -21.75 4.27 -8.51
N THR A 41 -21.10 3.80 -7.44
CA THR A 41 -20.62 4.65 -6.35
C THR A 41 -19.13 4.50 -6.13
N LEU A 42 -18.46 5.58 -5.70
CA LEU A 42 -17.03 5.54 -5.38
C LEU A 42 -16.71 4.50 -4.32
N ALA A 43 -17.53 4.40 -3.27
CA ALA A 43 -17.36 3.40 -2.22
C ALA A 43 -17.38 1.96 -2.77
N ALA A 44 -18.33 1.65 -3.65
CA ALA A 44 -18.38 0.34 -4.29
C ALA A 44 -17.20 0.11 -5.25
N ALA A 45 -16.72 1.15 -5.94
CA ALA A 45 -15.58 1.06 -6.84
C ALA A 45 -14.24 0.87 -6.11
N GLU A 46 -14.08 1.46 -4.92
CA GLU A 46 -12.95 1.20 -4.04
C GLU A 46 -12.92 -0.27 -3.60
N GLU A 47 -14.06 -0.77 -3.10
CA GLU A 47 -14.22 -2.17 -2.68
C GLU A 47 -13.95 -3.15 -3.83
N ALA A 48 -14.49 -2.87 -5.02
CA ALA A 48 -14.28 -3.70 -6.21
C ALA A 48 -12.80 -3.78 -6.61
N MET A 49 -12.07 -2.66 -6.56
CA MET A 49 -10.64 -2.66 -6.89
C MET A 49 -9.79 -3.36 -5.82
N LEU A 50 -10.13 -3.20 -4.53
CA LEU A 50 -9.41 -3.87 -3.45
C LEU A 50 -9.62 -5.39 -3.51
N ALA A 51 -10.84 -5.84 -3.82
CA ALA A 51 -11.15 -7.23 -4.08
C ALA A 51 -10.34 -7.78 -5.27
N LEU A 52 -10.37 -7.08 -6.40
CA LEU A 52 -9.64 -7.50 -7.61
C LEU A 52 -8.12 -7.50 -7.39
N THR A 53 -7.59 -6.55 -6.61
CA THR A 53 -6.18 -6.54 -6.20
C THR A 53 -5.83 -7.81 -5.43
N CYS A 54 -6.61 -8.17 -4.41
CA CYS A 54 -6.34 -9.36 -3.59
C CYS A 54 -6.52 -10.66 -4.36
N GLU A 55 -7.51 -10.74 -5.26
CA GLU A 55 -7.71 -11.87 -6.16
C GLU A 55 -6.49 -12.08 -7.06
N ARG A 56 -6.03 -11.02 -7.74
CA ARG A 56 -4.89 -11.11 -8.67
C ARG A 56 -3.54 -11.26 -7.97
N ALA A 57 -3.42 -10.74 -6.76
CA ALA A 57 -2.28 -10.99 -5.90
C ALA A 57 -2.34 -12.39 -5.27
N GLU A 58 -3.43 -13.15 -5.46
CA GLU A 58 -3.62 -14.49 -4.89
C GLU A 58 -3.39 -14.49 -3.37
N ILE A 59 -4.03 -13.56 -2.68
CA ILE A 59 -3.97 -13.45 -1.22
C ILE A 59 -4.84 -14.54 -0.60
N GLU A 60 -4.28 -15.23 0.39
CA GLU A 60 -4.99 -16.21 1.22
C GLU A 60 -4.84 -15.83 2.70
N ASP A 61 -5.79 -16.26 3.52
CA ASP A 61 -5.74 -16.00 4.96
C ASP A 61 -4.56 -16.71 5.62
N GLY A 62 -3.87 -16.02 6.54
CA GLY A 62 -2.68 -16.53 7.23
C GLY A 62 -1.34 -16.14 6.58
N MET A 63 -1.35 -15.45 5.44
CA MET A 63 -0.14 -15.00 4.75
C MET A 63 0.57 -13.83 5.46
N ASP A 64 1.89 -13.77 5.30
CA ASP A 64 2.69 -12.57 5.52
C ASP A 64 2.64 -11.68 4.26
N VAL A 65 2.09 -10.48 4.40
CA VAL A 65 1.86 -9.54 3.29
C VAL A 65 2.61 -8.23 3.53
N LEU A 66 3.40 -7.79 2.55
CA LEU A 66 3.99 -6.46 2.51
C LEU A 66 3.16 -5.54 1.61
N ASP A 67 2.54 -4.51 2.19
CA ASP A 67 1.86 -3.41 1.49
C ASP A 67 2.87 -2.26 1.29
N LEU A 68 3.57 -2.30 0.15
CA LEU A 68 4.69 -1.41 -0.15
C LEU A 68 4.18 -0.13 -0.83
N GLY A 69 4.09 0.95 -0.06
CA GLY A 69 3.44 2.19 -0.49
C GLY A 69 1.99 2.28 -0.05
N CYS A 70 1.70 1.95 1.22
CA CYS A 70 0.33 1.69 1.70
C CYS A 70 -0.61 2.91 1.70
N GLY A 71 -0.10 4.13 1.49
CA GLY A 71 -0.89 5.37 1.52
C GLY A 71 -1.64 5.54 2.84
N TRP A 72 -2.96 5.76 2.78
CA TRP A 72 -3.84 5.86 3.94
C TRP A 72 -4.32 4.51 4.51
N GLY A 73 -3.73 3.39 4.04
CA GLY A 73 -4.01 2.04 4.55
C GLY A 73 -5.21 1.35 3.90
N SER A 74 -5.67 1.82 2.73
CA SER A 74 -6.86 1.27 2.04
C SER A 74 -6.78 -0.26 1.86
N LEU A 75 -5.69 -0.76 1.29
CA LEU A 75 -5.42 -2.20 1.14
C LEU A 75 -5.13 -2.87 2.49
N THR A 76 -4.25 -2.29 3.29
CA THR A 76 -3.91 -2.78 4.64
C THR A 76 -5.16 -3.11 5.48
N PHE A 77 -6.12 -2.18 5.58
CA PHE A 77 -7.36 -2.42 6.33
C PHE A 77 -8.27 -3.44 5.68
N TRP A 78 -8.38 -3.41 4.34
CA TRP A 78 -9.21 -4.35 3.61
C TRP A 78 -8.74 -5.80 3.80
N LEU A 79 -7.42 -6.00 3.78
CA LEU A 79 -6.77 -7.27 4.08
C LEU A 79 -7.06 -7.71 5.51
N ALA A 80 -6.79 -6.86 6.51
CA ALA A 80 -6.99 -7.21 7.92
C ALA A 80 -8.46 -7.54 8.28
N GLU A 81 -9.42 -6.90 7.60
CA GLU A 81 -10.84 -7.16 7.81
C GLU A 81 -11.31 -8.49 7.20
N ARG A 82 -10.68 -8.97 6.11
CA ARG A 82 -11.12 -10.16 5.35
C ARG A 82 -10.25 -11.39 5.53
N TYR A 83 -9.00 -11.18 5.90
CA TYR A 83 -8.00 -12.19 6.15
C TYR A 83 -7.40 -11.94 7.55
N PRO A 84 -8.17 -12.24 8.61
CA PRO A 84 -7.81 -11.87 9.98
C PRO A 84 -6.59 -12.63 10.53
N ALA A 85 -6.17 -13.73 9.90
CA ALA A 85 -4.95 -14.45 10.25
C ALA A 85 -3.71 -13.93 9.52
N CYS A 86 -3.87 -13.04 8.52
CA CYS A 86 -2.74 -12.40 7.86
C CYS A 86 -1.94 -11.50 8.80
N ARG A 87 -0.64 -11.41 8.53
CA ARG A 87 0.28 -10.44 9.13
C ARG A 87 0.72 -9.47 8.05
N ILE A 88 0.41 -8.20 8.22
CA ILE A 88 0.58 -7.17 7.22
C ILE A 88 1.65 -6.19 7.70
N LEU A 89 2.72 -6.03 6.94
CA LEU A 89 3.65 -4.92 7.08
C LEU A 89 3.29 -3.84 6.07
N ALA A 90 2.81 -2.71 6.54
CA ALA A 90 2.48 -1.54 5.74
C ALA A 90 3.65 -0.55 5.75
N VAL A 91 4.14 -0.18 4.57
CA VAL A 91 5.26 0.77 4.44
C VAL A 91 4.76 2.05 3.76
N SER A 92 4.94 3.17 4.45
CA SER A 92 4.68 4.51 3.91
C SER A 92 5.89 5.41 4.15
N ASN A 93 6.13 6.41 3.30
CA ASN A 93 7.14 7.44 3.56
C ASN A 93 6.66 8.57 4.48
N SER A 94 5.37 8.56 4.87
CA SER A 94 4.73 9.61 5.66
C SER A 94 4.48 9.19 7.11
N ARG A 95 4.84 10.08 8.03
CA ARG A 95 4.58 9.88 9.48
C ARG A 95 3.10 10.06 9.81
N THR A 96 2.39 10.96 9.13
CA THR A 96 0.97 11.19 9.39
C THR A 96 0.11 10.02 8.90
N GLN A 97 0.43 9.44 7.74
CA GLN A 97 -0.20 8.21 7.26
C GLN A 97 0.01 7.05 8.25
N ARG A 98 1.23 6.87 8.76
CA ARG A 98 1.49 5.87 9.81
C ARG A 98 0.62 6.09 11.05
N ALA A 99 0.63 7.32 11.58
CA ALA A 99 -0.14 7.64 12.79
C ALA A 99 -1.65 7.43 12.58
N PHE A 100 -2.15 7.78 11.40
CA PHE A 100 -3.53 7.51 10.99
C PHE A 100 -3.82 6.00 10.96
N ILE A 101 -2.98 5.21 10.29
CA ILE A 101 -3.21 3.77 10.14
C ILE A 101 -3.22 3.07 11.50
N GLU A 102 -2.22 3.35 12.34
CA GLU A 102 -2.14 2.78 13.69
C GLU A 102 -3.32 3.21 14.58
N GLY A 103 -3.78 4.46 14.46
CA GLY A 103 -4.94 4.98 15.17
C GLY A 103 -6.24 4.29 14.79
N GLU A 104 -6.50 4.17 13.48
CA GLU A 104 -7.69 3.53 12.95
C GLU A 104 -7.70 2.02 13.19
N ALA A 105 -6.55 1.34 13.08
CA ALA A 105 -6.43 -0.08 13.42
C ALA A 105 -6.84 -0.33 14.87
N ARG A 106 -6.33 0.48 15.82
CA ARG A 106 -6.74 0.41 17.24
C ARG A 106 -8.23 0.70 17.42
N ARG A 107 -8.75 1.74 16.78
CA ARG A 107 -10.16 2.15 16.89
C ARG A 107 -11.11 1.05 16.38
N LYS A 108 -10.73 0.36 15.31
CA LYS A 108 -11.51 -0.73 14.71
C LYS A 108 -11.27 -2.10 15.36
N GLY A 109 -10.30 -2.23 16.26
CA GLY A 109 -9.91 -3.52 16.84
C GLY A 109 -9.27 -4.47 15.82
N LEU A 110 -8.61 -3.93 14.79
CA LEU A 110 -7.89 -4.73 13.81
C LEU A 110 -6.51 -5.13 14.35
N HIS A 111 -6.12 -6.36 14.07
CA HIS A 111 -4.86 -6.96 14.50
C HIS A 111 -4.02 -7.35 13.29
N GLY A 112 -2.78 -7.79 13.52
CA GLY A 112 -1.89 -8.24 12.46
C GLY A 112 -1.30 -7.12 11.60
N ILE A 113 -1.51 -5.84 11.92
CA ILE A 113 -0.97 -4.70 11.17
C ILE A 113 0.26 -4.14 11.88
N GLU A 114 1.40 -4.12 11.19
CA GLU A 114 2.61 -3.39 11.54
C GLU A 114 2.80 -2.25 10.51
N VAL A 115 3.18 -1.05 10.96
CA VAL A 115 3.37 0.10 10.07
C VAL A 115 4.77 0.69 10.23
N VAL A 116 5.49 0.82 9.13
CA VAL A 116 6.85 1.39 9.09
C VAL A 116 6.84 2.66 8.25
N THR A 117 7.47 3.72 8.79
CA THR A 117 7.73 4.94 8.04
C THR A 117 9.12 4.87 7.41
N ALA A 118 9.20 4.67 6.09
CA ALA A 118 10.45 4.61 5.34
C ALA A 118 10.24 5.00 3.87
N ASP A 119 11.30 5.54 3.25
CA ASP A 119 11.36 5.68 1.79
C ASP A 119 11.64 4.31 1.16
N ALA A 120 10.77 3.86 0.25
CA ALA A 120 10.87 2.55 -0.40
C ALA A 120 12.21 2.32 -1.11
N ASN A 121 12.90 3.38 -1.56
CA ASN A 121 14.21 3.26 -2.23
C ASN A 121 15.32 2.80 -1.27
N VAL A 122 15.16 3.01 0.04
CA VAL A 122 16.17 2.64 1.06
C VAL A 122 15.62 1.72 2.14
N PHE A 123 14.30 1.57 2.24
CA PHE A 123 13.63 0.65 3.15
C PHE A 123 14.18 -0.75 2.99
N ASP A 124 14.56 -1.40 4.08
CA ASP A 124 14.97 -2.80 4.11
C ASP A 124 14.39 -3.48 5.33
N VAL A 125 14.22 -4.80 5.25
CA VAL A 125 13.65 -5.60 6.33
C VAL A 125 14.22 -7.01 6.30
N ASP A 126 14.59 -7.51 7.47
CA ASP A 126 15.00 -8.92 7.65
C ASP A 126 13.76 -9.78 7.92
N ARG A 127 12.83 -9.77 6.97
CA ARG A 127 11.58 -10.55 6.97
C ARG A 127 11.24 -10.91 5.53
N ARG A 128 10.71 -12.12 5.33
CA ARG A 128 10.19 -12.57 4.05
C ARG A 128 8.66 -12.61 4.07
N PHE A 129 8.06 -12.48 2.89
CA PHE A 129 6.62 -12.37 2.71
C PHE A 129 6.14 -13.37 1.66
N ASP A 130 4.95 -13.90 1.87
CA ASP A 130 4.23 -14.67 0.86
C ASP A 130 3.82 -13.77 -0.30
N ARG A 131 3.42 -12.53 0.01
CA ARG A 131 3.01 -11.53 -0.98
C ARG A 131 3.64 -10.18 -0.71
N VAL A 132 4.18 -9.58 -1.75
CA VAL A 132 4.46 -8.14 -1.79
C VAL A 132 3.45 -7.52 -2.73
N VAL A 133 2.71 -6.53 -2.26
CA VAL A 133 1.69 -5.83 -3.03
C VAL A 133 2.08 -4.35 -3.09
N SER A 134 2.12 -3.79 -4.29
CA SER A 134 2.34 -2.37 -4.47
C SER A 134 1.34 -1.80 -5.47
N VAL A 135 0.58 -0.80 -5.02
CA VAL A 135 -0.50 -0.18 -5.79
C VAL A 135 -0.15 1.28 -6.04
N GLU A 136 0.17 1.60 -7.30
CA GLU A 136 0.45 2.94 -7.80
C GLU A 136 1.52 3.69 -6.99
N MET A 137 2.53 2.95 -6.52
CA MET A 137 3.71 3.52 -5.87
C MET A 137 4.94 3.44 -6.77
N LEU A 138 5.06 2.38 -7.58
CA LEU A 138 6.27 2.14 -8.37
C LEU A 138 6.56 3.28 -9.35
N GLU A 139 5.58 4.03 -9.82
CA GLU A 139 5.77 5.23 -10.68
C GLU A 139 6.69 6.29 -10.05
N HIS A 140 6.84 6.27 -8.72
CA HIS A 140 7.69 7.17 -7.97
C HIS A 140 9.10 6.61 -7.69
N ALA A 141 9.33 5.32 -7.99
CA ALA A 141 10.65 4.72 -7.86
C ALA A 141 11.56 5.19 -9.01
N ARG A 142 12.80 5.57 -8.68
CA ARG A 142 13.76 6.05 -9.68
C ARG A 142 14.49 4.91 -10.40
N ASN A 143 14.62 3.76 -9.76
CA ASN A 143 15.34 2.60 -10.27
C ASN A 143 14.53 1.33 -10.00
N TYR A 144 13.77 0.88 -10.99
CA TYR A 144 12.95 -0.32 -10.89
C TYR A 144 13.77 -1.59 -10.75
N GLU A 145 14.92 -1.69 -11.42
CA GLU A 145 15.79 -2.87 -11.32
C GLU A 145 16.25 -3.08 -9.88
N ALA A 146 16.83 -2.04 -9.27
CA ALA A 146 17.28 -2.12 -7.88
C ALA A 146 16.14 -2.38 -6.88
N LEU A 147 14.96 -1.80 -7.12
CA LEU A 147 13.79 -2.04 -6.26
C LEU A 147 13.27 -3.47 -6.42
N LEU A 148 13.18 -3.99 -7.65
CA LEU A 148 12.73 -5.36 -7.92
C LEU A 148 13.73 -6.40 -7.40
N ASP A 149 15.03 -6.14 -7.54
CA ASP A 149 16.08 -6.98 -6.94
C ASP A 149 15.91 -7.07 -5.42
N LYS A 150 15.61 -5.93 -4.78
CA LYS A 150 15.37 -5.89 -3.34
C LYS A 150 14.08 -6.60 -2.95
N ILE A 151 12.98 -6.37 -3.68
CA ILE A 151 11.72 -7.08 -3.45
C ILE A 151 11.92 -8.60 -3.56
N ALA A 152 12.73 -9.06 -4.51
CA ALA A 152 13.03 -10.48 -4.68
C ALA A 152 13.72 -11.09 -3.44
N THR A 153 14.50 -10.31 -2.67
CA THR A 153 15.10 -10.82 -1.43
C THR A 153 14.10 -10.93 -0.28
N TRP A 154 13.03 -10.12 -0.31
CA TRP A 154 11.94 -10.13 0.66
C TRP A 154 10.86 -11.19 0.37
N LEU A 155 10.92 -11.91 -0.74
CA LEU A 155 9.94 -12.95 -1.03
C LEU A 155 10.35 -14.29 -0.40
N GLU A 156 9.37 -15.01 0.14
CA GLU A 156 9.51 -16.44 0.43
C GLU A 156 9.69 -17.24 -0.88
N PRO A 157 10.26 -18.47 -0.84
CA PRO A 157 10.22 -19.37 -1.99
C PRO A 157 8.77 -19.62 -2.44
N GLY A 158 8.44 -19.20 -3.67
CA GLY A 158 7.08 -19.26 -4.21
C GLY A 158 6.20 -18.04 -3.88
N GLY A 159 6.74 -17.07 -3.13
CA GLY A 159 6.10 -15.78 -2.91
C GLY A 159 5.96 -14.98 -4.21
N LYS A 160 4.99 -14.06 -4.23
CA LYS A 160 4.66 -13.28 -5.43
C LYS A 160 4.70 -11.77 -5.15
N LEU A 161 5.17 -11.04 -6.14
CA LEU A 161 4.98 -9.59 -6.23
C LEU A 161 3.77 -9.29 -7.12
N PHE A 162 2.83 -8.52 -6.61
CA PHE A 162 1.77 -7.88 -7.41
C PHE A 162 2.04 -6.39 -7.54
N VAL A 163 2.07 -5.89 -8.78
CA VAL A 163 2.24 -4.46 -9.10
C VAL A 163 1.02 -3.97 -9.86
N HIS A 164 0.40 -2.91 -9.37
CA HIS A 164 -0.56 -2.10 -10.13
C HIS A 164 0.10 -0.76 -10.43
N VAL A 165 0.24 -0.44 -11.72
CA VAL A 165 0.93 0.76 -12.21
C VAL A 165 0.15 1.34 -13.39
N PHE A 166 0.14 2.66 -13.53
CA PHE A 166 -0.36 3.30 -14.75
C PHE A 166 0.66 3.23 -15.89
N SER A 167 0.16 3.04 -17.11
CA SER A 167 1.00 3.03 -18.32
C SER A 167 0.27 3.64 -19.50
N HIS A 168 1.01 4.29 -20.39
CA HIS A 168 0.54 4.65 -21.73
C HIS A 168 0.88 3.52 -22.71
N ARG A 169 0.11 3.40 -23.81
CA ARG A 169 0.34 2.42 -24.87
C ARG A 169 1.20 2.93 -26.02
#